data_AF-G7EGT7-F1
#
_entry.id   AF-G7EGT7-F1
#
_cell.length_a   1.000
_cell.length_b   1.000
_cell.length_c   1.000
_cell.angle_alpha   90.00
_cell.angle_beta   90.00
_cell.angle_gamma   90.00
#
_symmetry.space_group_name_H-M   'P 1'
#
loop_
_entity.id
_entity.type
_entity.pdbx_description
1 polymer ?
#
loop_
_entity_poly.entity_id
_entity_poly.type
_entity_poly.pdbx_seq_one_letter_code
_entity_poly.pdbx_strand_id
1 'polypeptide(L)'
;MQVYLIDIPIHANEKKGLALFFDSYKTVLSNKDARADILTSMFVSFGFFCFLTSVPFIYLDLFEVSERLFGILFAFNVMALMFGNFLNTRIVPHVGSRKMLYYGLTCGFISGTALLTFSLLEMSLYYIVASIAPLMMSLGVTASNADSLILMKFEKNTGTATAVIGTLRFGSGALVGPLLVIMHAKSAVPFSSLMFSAVILTIIVQVIYSMKNKKNASK
;
A
#
# COMPACT_ATOMS: atom_id res chain seq x y z
N MET A 1 16.61 -29.10 -37.43
CA MET A 1 15.88 -28.43 -36.33
C MET A 1 16.90 -28.03 -35.28
N GLN A 2 17.53 -26.86 -35.43
CA GLN A 2 18.57 -26.38 -34.51
C GLN A 2 17.90 -25.73 -33.30
N VAL A 3 18.06 -26.36 -32.14
CA VAL A 3 17.68 -25.81 -30.84
C VAL A 3 18.68 -24.70 -30.53
N TYR A 4 18.22 -23.45 -30.52
CA TYR A 4 18.98 -22.31 -30.01
C TYR A 4 19.03 -22.44 -28.48
N LEU A 5 20.02 -23.15 -27.96
CA LEU A 5 20.40 -23.05 -26.55
C LEU A 5 21.03 -21.67 -26.37
N ILE A 6 20.27 -20.74 -25.80
CA ILE A 6 20.80 -19.49 -25.29
C ILE A 6 21.71 -19.87 -24.12
N ASP A 7 23.02 -19.93 -24.36
CA ASP A 7 24.01 -20.01 -23.30
C ASP A 7 23.95 -18.71 -22.49
N ILE A 8 23.12 -18.71 -21.44
CA ILE A 8 23.12 -17.64 -20.43
C ILE A 8 24.40 -17.85 -19.61
N PRO A 9 25.39 -16.95 -19.64
CA PRO A 9 26.58 -17.11 -18.82
C PRO A 9 26.18 -17.01 -17.34
N ILE A 10 26.14 -18.14 -16.65
CA ILE A 10 25.90 -18.21 -15.20
C ILE A 10 27.21 -17.77 -14.51
N HIS A 11 27.42 -16.46 -14.38
CA HIS A 11 28.49 -15.92 -13.54
C HIS A 11 28.06 -15.98 -12.06
N ALA A 12 27.95 -17.20 -11.52
CA ALA A 12 27.70 -17.43 -10.10
C ALA A 12 28.97 -17.14 -9.29
N ASN A 13 29.21 -15.86 -9.01
CA ASN A 13 30.15 -15.45 -7.97
C ASN A 13 29.34 -15.00 -6.76
N GLU A 14 29.12 -15.90 -5.80
CA GLU A 14 28.26 -15.66 -4.62
C GLU A 14 28.68 -14.42 -3.81
N LYS A 15 29.99 -14.13 -3.73
CA LYS A 15 30.50 -12.93 -3.05
C LYS A 15 30.13 -11.63 -3.77
N LYS A 16 29.99 -11.65 -5.09
CA LYS A 16 29.43 -10.52 -5.86
C LYS A 16 27.92 -10.42 -5.67
N GLY A 17 27.22 -11.55 -5.55
CA GLY A 17 25.76 -11.59 -5.34
C GLY A 17 25.32 -10.85 -4.07
N LEU A 18 25.93 -11.15 -2.92
CA LEU A 18 25.58 -10.49 -1.65
C LEU A 18 25.91 -8.98 -1.67
N ALA A 19 27.07 -8.61 -2.22
CA ALA A 19 27.48 -7.22 -2.36
C ALA A 19 26.51 -6.43 -3.28
N LEU A 20 26.12 -7.01 -4.41
CA LEU A 20 25.13 -6.44 -5.33
C LEU A 20 23.74 -6.33 -4.70
N PHE A 21 23.37 -7.30 -3.85
CA PHE A 21 22.14 -7.23 -3.06
C PHE A 21 22.17 -6.00 -2.14
N PHE A 22 23.17 -5.86 -1.27
CA PHE A 22 23.24 -4.70 -0.37
C PHE A 22 23.38 -3.36 -1.11
N ASP A 23 24.11 -3.33 -2.22
CA ASP A 23 24.26 -2.13 -3.04
C ASP A 23 22.94 -1.70 -3.71
N SER A 24 22.07 -2.66 -4.06
CA SER A 24 20.71 -2.40 -4.54
C SER A 24 19.86 -1.67 -3.50
N TYR A 25 19.85 -2.15 -2.25
CA TYR A 25 19.14 -1.48 -1.15
C TYR A 25 19.74 -0.11 -0.86
N LYS A 26 21.08 -0.01 -0.84
CA LYS A 26 21.77 1.26 -0.63
C LYS A 26 21.40 2.27 -1.71
N THR A 27 21.37 1.88 -2.97
CA THR A 27 20.99 2.73 -4.11
C THR A 27 19.58 3.28 -3.94
N VAL A 28 18.62 2.43 -3.59
CA VAL A 28 17.21 2.82 -3.46
C VAL A 28 16.98 3.69 -2.22
N LEU A 29 17.49 3.25 -1.06
CA LEU A 29 17.28 3.94 0.22
C LEU A 29 18.11 5.23 0.36
N SER A 30 19.19 5.40 -0.41
CA SER A 30 19.99 6.63 -0.38
C SER A 30 19.36 7.78 -1.17
N ASN A 31 18.40 7.50 -2.07
CA ASN A 31 17.74 8.52 -2.87
C ASN A 31 16.77 9.34 -2.01
N LYS A 32 17.20 10.55 -1.62
CA LYS A 32 16.44 11.44 -0.72
C LYS A 32 15.08 11.86 -1.29
N ASP A 33 14.96 11.96 -2.61
CA ASP A 33 13.73 12.40 -3.27
C ASP A 33 12.68 11.29 -3.33
N ALA A 34 13.12 10.03 -3.41
CA ALA A 34 12.23 8.87 -3.47
C ALA A 34 11.78 8.36 -2.10
N ARG A 35 12.47 8.71 -1.00
CA ARG A 35 12.21 8.19 0.35
C ARG A 35 10.76 8.35 0.81
N ALA A 36 10.17 9.53 0.58
CA ALA A 36 8.79 9.79 1.00
C ALA A 36 7.79 8.88 0.26
N ASP A 37 8.04 8.64 -1.02
CA ASP A 37 7.18 7.82 -1.86
C ASP A 37 7.40 6.32 -1.58
N ILE A 38 8.63 5.90 -1.25
CA ILE A 38 8.93 4.54 -0.77
C ILE A 38 8.19 4.26 0.55
N LEU A 39 8.29 5.16 1.53
CA LEU A 39 7.56 5.03 2.80
C LEU A 39 6.05 5.01 2.60
N THR A 40 5.54 5.82 1.66
CA THR A 40 4.13 5.80 1.26
C THR A 40 3.73 4.42 0.74
N SER A 41 4.53 3.83 -0.17
CA SER A 41 4.26 2.50 -0.70
C SER A 41 4.27 1.41 0.39
N MET A 42 5.18 1.53 1.37
CA MET A 42 5.21 0.64 2.55
C MET A 42 3.95 0.78 3.41
N PHE A 43 3.56 1.98 3.82
CA PHE A 43 2.38 2.17 4.67
C PHE A 43 1.08 1.79 3.97
N VAL A 44 0.93 2.15 2.69
CA VAL A 44 -0.23 1.73 1.91
C VAL A 44 -0.32 0.20 1.80
N SER A 45 0.82 -0.46 1.60
CA SER A 45 0.88 -1.93 1.58
C SER A 45 0.54 -2.53 2.93
N PHE A 46 1.05 -1.96 4.03
CA PHE A 46 0.66 -2.34 5.38
C PHE A 46 -0.87 -2.29 5.58
N GLY A 47 -1.52 -1.19 5.18
CA GLY A 47 -2.98 -1.07 5.25
C GLY A 47 -3.72 -2.11 4.39
N PHE A 48 -3.21 -2.41 3.19
CA PHE A 48 -3.76 -3.44 2.31
C PHE A 48 -3.62 -4.86 2.90
N PHE A 49 -2.45 -5.20 3.44
CA PHE A 49 -2.26 -6.48 4.13
C PHE A 49 -3.08 -6.59 5.42
N CYS A 50 -3.33 -5.46 6.10
CA CYS A 50 -4.27 -5.42 7.23
C CYS A 50 -5.68 -5.83 6.81
N PHE A 51 -6.17 -5.35 5.67
CA PHE A 51 -7.42 -5.84 5.09
C PHE A 51 -7.39 -7.33 4.79
N LEU A 52 -6.38 -7.82 4.06
CA LEU A 52 -6.31 -9.24 3.71
C LEU A 52 -6.24 -10.16 4.94
N THR A 53 -5.55 -9.72 5.98
CA THR A 53 -5.33 -10.52 7.20
C THR A 53 -6.56 -10.52 8.11
N SER A 54 -7.23 -9.37 8.27
CA SER A 54 -8.30 -9.24 9.26
C SER A 54 -9.70 -9.50 8.72
N VAL A 55 -9.95 -9.28 7.43
CA VAL A 55 -11.34 -9.30 6.92
C VAL A 55 -12.05 -10.66 7.04
N PRO A 56 -11.38 -11.83 6.92
CA PRO A 56 -12.04 -13.11 7.18
C PRO A 56 -12.53 -13.23 8.62
N PHE A 57 -11.68 -12.89 9.59
CA PHE A 57 -12.06 -12.86 11.01
C PHE A 57 -13.22 -11.90 11.28
N ILE A 58 -13.17 -10.69 10.71
CA ILE A 58 -14.23 -9.70 10.94
C ILE A 58 -15.56 -10.20 10.37
N TYR A 59 -15.58 -10.74 9.16
CA TYR A 59 -16.85 -11.10 8.52
C TYR A 59 -17.38 -12.43 9.03
N LEU A 60 -16.53 -13.47 9.10
CA LEU A 60 -16.93 -14.84 9.44
C LEU A 60 -17.04 -15.05 10.95
N ASP A 61 -16.05 -14.60 11.73
CA ASP A 61 -16.00 -14.90 13.16
C ASP A 61 -16.70 -13.83 14.01
N LEU A 62 -16.55 -12.54 13.66
CA LEU A 62 -17.13 -11.44 14.45
C LEU A 62 -18.57 -11.10 14.05
N PHE A 63 -18.86 -11.04 12.75
CA PHE A 63 -20.22 -10.75 12.23
C PHE A 63 -20.99 -12.02 11.82
N GLU A 64 -20.41 -13.20 11.99
CA GLU A 64 -21.05 -14.51 11.78
C GLU A 64 -21.74 -14.66 10.40
N VAL A 65 -21.18 -14.03 9.36
CA VAL A 65 -21.75 -14.17 8.01
C VAL A 65 -21.43 -15.51 7.38
N SER A 66 -22.34 -16.02 6.55
CA SER A 66 -22.06 -17.22 5.75
C SER A 66 -20.86 -17.02 4.80
N GLU A 67 -20.11 -18.09 4.52
CA GLU A 67 -18.97 -18.08 3.59
C GLU A 67 -19.33 -17.53 2.20
N ARG A 68 -20.54 -17.82 1.73
CA ARG A 68 -21.06 -17.29 0.45
C ARG A 68 -21.18 -15.77 0.50
N LEU A 69 -21.73 -15.22 1.58
CA LEU A 69 -21.86 -13.78 1.74
C LEU A 69 -20.49 -13.12 1.93
N PHE A 70 -19.58 -13.75 2.69
CA PHE A 70 -18.19 -13.31 2.78
C PHE A 70 -17.55 -13.15 1.40
N GLY A 71 -17.67 -14.16 0.53
CA GLY A 71 -17.11 -14.10 -0.84
C GLY A 71 -17.66 -12.93 -1.66
N ILE A 72 -18.96 -12.63 -1.53
CA ILE A 72 -19.60 -11.49 -2.20
C ILE A 72 -19.08 -10.16 -1.65
N LEU A 73 -19.02 -10.00 -0.33
CA LEU A 73 -18.54 -8.76 0.32
C LEU A 73 -17.04 -8.53 0.07
N PHE A 74 -16.25 -9.59 0.06
CA PHE A 74 -14.84 -9.53 -0.30
C PHE A 74 -14.66 -9.09 -1.76
N ALA A 75 -15.38 -9.73 -2.68
CA ALA A 75 -15.35 -9.37 -4.10
C ALA A 75 -15.78 -7.91 -4.33
N PHE A 76 -16.79 -7.42 -3.60
CA PHE A 76 -17.20 -6.01 -3.65
C PHE A 76 -16.06 -5.05 -3.29
N ASN A 77 -15.33 -5.31 -2.20
CA ASN A 77 -14.18 -4.49 -1.80
C ASN A 77 -13.04 -4.54 -2.82
N VAL A 78 -12.75 -5.72 -3.38
CA VAL A 78 -11.75 -5.88 -4.43
C VAL A 78 -12.16 -5.15 -5.71
N MET A 79 -13.44 -5.21 -6.09
CA MET A 79 -13.96 -4.45 -7.23
C MET A 79 -13.83 -2.94 -7.02
N ALA A 80 -14.05 -2.44 -5.81
CA ALA A 80 -13.84 -1.02 -5.50
C ALA A 80 -12.37 -0.61 -5.67
N LEU A 81 -11.42 -1.45 -5.25
CA LEU A 81 -9.98 -1.25 -5.50
C LEU A 81 -9.68 -1.20 -7.00
N MET A 82 -10.16 -2.20 -7.75
CA MET A 82 -9.95 -2.30 -9.20
C MET A 82 -10.55 -1.09 -9.92
N PHE A 83 -11.74 -0.67 -9.52
CA PHE A 83 -12.43 0.50 -10.07
C PHE A 83 -11.64 1.79 -9.81
N GLY A 84 -11.11 1.97 -8.60
CA GLY A 84 -10.21 3.08 -8.28
C GLY A 84 -8.98 3.14 -9.16
N ASN A 85 -8.31 2.00 -9.33
CA ASN A 85 -7.14 1.90 -10.20
C ASN A 85 -7.50 2.15 -11.66
N PHE A 86 -8.63 1.64 -12.12
CA PHE A 86 -9.13 1.92 -13.47
C PHE A 86 -9.35 3.43 -13.67
N LEU A 87 -10.06 4.11 -12.76
CA LEU A 87 -10.23 5.56 -12.80
C LEU A 87 -8.87 6.27 -12.79
N ASN A 88 -7.94 5.82 -11.96
CA ASN A 88 -6.60 6.38 -11.88
C ASN A 88 -5.88 6.33 -13.24
N THR A 89 -5.92 5.21 -13.97
CA THR A 89 -5.27 5.11 -15.30
C THR A 89 -5.79 6.13 -16.31
N ARG A 90 -7.05 6.55 -16.20
CA ARG A 90 -7.68 7.53 -17.10
C ARG A 90 -7.39 8.97 -16.68
N ILE A 91 -7.35 9.23 -15.39
CA ILE A 91 -7.26 10.59 -14.84
C ILE A 91 -5.79 11.01 -14.64
N VAL A 92 -4.91 10.08 -14.24
CA VAL A 92 -3.50 10.40 -13.93
C VAL A 92 -2.72 11.06 -15.07
N PRO A 93 -2.91 10.75 -16.36
CA PRO A 93 -2.15 11.43 -17.43
C PRO A 93 -2.46 12.93 -17.52
N HIS A 94 -3.65 13.34 -17.08
CA HIS A 94 -4.11 14.73 -17.13
C HIS A 94 -3.79 15.51 -15.84
N VAL A 95 -3.81 14.82 -14.70
CA VAL A 95 -3.71 15.43 -13.37
C VAL A 95 -2.31 15.29 -12.76
N GLY A 96 -1.58 14.24 -13.14
CA GLY A 96 -0.26 13.89 -12.62
C GLY A 96 -0.30 13.05 -11.33
N SER A 97 0.71 12.20 -11.14
CA SER A 97 0.74 11.20 -10.07
C SER A 97 0.74 11.80 -8.67
N ARG A 98 1.44 12.92 -8.44
CA ARG A 98 1.49 13.58 -7.12
C ARG A 98 0.12 14.06 -6.66
N LYS A 99 -0.68 14.64 -7.56
CA LYS A 99 -2.04 15.12 -7.24
C LYS A 99 -3.00 13.95 -7.05
N MET A 100 -2.94 12.93 -7.90
CA MET A 100 -3.75 11.71 -7.74
C MET A 100 -3.45 10.98 -6.43
N LEU A 101 -2.18 10.92 -6.01
CA LEU A 101 -1.77 10.42 -4.70
C LEU A 101 -2.49 11.20 -3.57
N TYR A 102 -2.50 12.53 -3.62
CA TYR A 102 -3.19 13.34 -2.61
C TYR A 102 -4.71 13.15 -2.63
N TYR A 103 -5.34 13.01 -3.80
CA TYR A 103 -6.77 12.67 -3.87
C TYR A 103 -7.07 11.31 -3.24
N GLY A 104 -6.22 10.30 -3.51
CA GLY A 104 -6.26 9.02 -2.82
C GLY A 104 -6.22 9.19 -1.32
N LEU A 105 -5.21 9.90 -0.78
CA LEU A 105 -5.09 10.14 0.66
C LEU A 105 -6.27 10.88 1.28
N THR A 106 -6.85 11.87 0.60
CA THR A 106 -8.04 12.56 1.11
C THR A 106 -9.24 11.63 1.21
N CYS A 107 -9.46 10.78 0.20
CA CYS A 107 -10.50 9.76 0.22
C CYS A 107 -10.23 8.75 1.34
N GLY A 108 -8.99 8.27 1.44
CA GLY A 108 -8.54 7.32 2.47
C GLY A 108 -8.70 7.84 3.89
N PHE A 109 -8.45 9.13 4.11
CA PHE A 109 -8.64 9.76 5.42
C PHE A 109 -10.11 9.77 5.82
N ILE A 110 -10.99 10.18 4.90
CA ILE A 110 -12.44 10.22 5.12
C ILE A 110 -12.96 8.80 5.39
N SER A 111 -12.64 7.85 4.52
CA SER A 111 -13.10 6.46 4.64
C SER A 111 -12.49 5.74 5.85
N GLY A 112 -11.22 6.01 6.17
CA GLY A 112 -10.55 5.45 7.34
C GLY A 112 -11.10 6.00 8.65
N THR A 113 -11.45 7.29 8.68
CA THR A 113 -12.15 7.90 9.81
C THR A 113 -13.53 7.26 9.98
N ALA A 114 -14.31 7.16 8.90
CA ALA A 114 -15.62 6.51 8.92
C ALA A 114 -15.53 5.06 9.43
N LEU A 115 -14.57 4.29 8.91
CA LEU A 115 -14.34 2.90 9.33
C LEU A 115 -14.02 2.81 10.83
N LEU A 116 -13.12 3.65 11.33
CA LEU A 116 -12.76 3.67 12.75
C LEU A 116 -13.93 4.11 13.63
N THR A 117 -14.65 5.16 13.26
CA THR A 117 -15.83 5.64 13.98
C THR A 117 -16.92 4.57 14.03
N PHE A 118 -17.24 3.93 12.91
CA PHE A 118 -18.25 2.86 12.88
C PHE A 118 -17.83 1.63 13.65
N SER A 119 -16.53 1.33 13.70
CA SER A 119 -15.99 0.24 14.53
C SER A 119 -16.08 0.57 16.02
N LEU A 120 -15.82 1.82 16.42
CA LEU A 120 -15.93 2.28 17.81
C LEU A 120 -17.38 2.34 18.30
N LEU A 121 -18.32 2.62 17.39
CA LEU A 121 -19.76 2.64 17.67
C LEU A 121 -20.41 1.27 17.52
N GLU A 122 -19.63 0.21 17.23
CA GLU A 122 -20.11 -1.16 17.04
C GLU A 122 -21.27 -1.25 16.02
N MET A 123 -21.19 -0.45 14.95
CA MET A 123 -22.24 -0.40 13.95
C MET A 123 -22.31 -1.69 13.12
N SER A 124 -23.45 -1.89 12.46
CA SER A 124 -23.68 -3.08 11.63
C SER A 124 -22.63 -3.23 10.53
N LEU A 125 -22.38 -4.48 10.13
CA LEU A 125 -21.48 -4.87 9.04
C LEU A 125 -21.58 -4.00 7.78
N TYR A 126 -22.77 -3.56 7.39
CA TYR A 126 -22.98 -2.74 6.20
C TYR A 126 -22.19 -1.43 6.23
N TYR A 127 -22.08 -0.78 7.39
CA TYR A 127 -21.30 0.46 7.56
C TYR A 127 -19.80 0.21 7.48
N ILE A 128 -19.35 -0.93 8.01
CA ILE A 128 -17.96 -1.39 7.94
C ILE A 128 -17.58 -1.66 6.48
N VAL A 129 -18.36 -2.47 5.76
CA VAL A 129 -18.15 -2.78 4.34
C VAL A 129 -18.18 -1.50 3.49
N ALA A 130 -19.18 -0.65 3.69
CA ALA A 130 -19.32 0.61 2.95
C ALA A 130 -18.15 1.57 3.18
N SER A 131 -17.48 1.50 4.33
CA SER A 131 -16.27 2.29 4.61
C SER A 131 -15.01 1.66 4.05
N ILE A 132 -14.91 0.33 4.03
CA ILE A 132 -13.73 -0.38 3.49
C ILE A 132 -13.61 -0.20 1.97
N ALA A 133 -14.73 -0.22 1.23
CA ALA A 133 -14.70 -0.11 -0.23
C ALA A 133 -13.98 1.16 -0.74
N PRO A 134 -14.36 2.39 -0.33
CA PRO A 134 -13.63 3.60 -0.71
C PRO A 134 -12.21 3.66 -0.11
N LEU A 135 -11.97 3.04 1.05
CA LEU A 135 -10.63 2.95 1.62
C LEU A 135 -9.70 2.09 0.74
N MET A 136 -10.18 0.92 0.28
CA MET A 136 -9.46 0.05 -0.66
C MET A 136 -9.19 0.74 -1.99
N MET A 137 -10.18 1.47 -2.51
CA MET A 137 -10.03 2.33 -3.68
C MET A 137 -8.89 3.34 -3.47
N SER A 138 -8.90 4.07 -2.35
CA SER A 138 -7.85 5.02 -1.99
C SER A 138 -6.46 4.38 -1.91
N LEU A 139 -6.34 3.22 -1.24
CA LEU A 139 -5.05 2.53 -1.11
C LEU A 139 -4.50 2.11 -2.49
N GLY A 140 -5.34 1.56 -3.37
CA GLY A 140 -4.94 1.22 -4.73
C GLY A 140 -4.42 2.42 -5.54
N VAL A 141 -5.19 3.52 -5.53
CA VAL A 141 -4.83 4.76 -6.21
C VAL A 141 -3.52 5.33 -5.65
N THR A 142 -3.39 5.38 -4.32
CA THR A 142 -2.21 5.92 -3.65
C THR A 142 -0.97 5.08 -3.96
N ALA A 143 -1.07 3.74 -3.91
CA ALA A 143 0.04 2.84 -4.25
C ALA A 143 0.52 3.03 -5.69
N SER A 144 -0.40 2.99 -6.66
CA SER A 144 -0.06 3.10 -8.09
C SER A 144 0.68 4.40 -8.42
N ASN A 145 0.26 5.50 -7.78
CA ASN A 145 0.89 6.80 -7.97
C ASN A 145 2.22 6.94 -7.23
N ALA A 146 2.34 6.37 -6.03
CA ALA A 146 3.61 6.32 -5.32
C ALA A 146 4.64 5.50 -6.10
N ASP A 147 4.27 4.33 -6.61
CA ASP A 147 5.15 3.49 -7.42
C ASP A 147 5.60 4.23 -8.68
N SER A 148 4.70 4.94 -9.36
CA SER A 148 5.04 5.78 -10.52
C SER A 148 6.06 6.87 -10.15
N LEU A 149 5.84 7.59 -9.05
CA LEU A 149 6.75 8.64 -8.57
C LEU A 149 8.14 8.10 -8.19
N ILE A 150 8.20 6.90 -7.60
CA ILE A 150 9.48 6.25 -7.28
C ILE A 150 10.19 5.87 -8.57
N LEU A 151 9.51 5.22 -9.52
CA LEU A 151 10.13 4.74 -10.75
C LEU A 151 10.68 5.89 -11.61
N MET A 152 10.02 7.05 -11.62
CA MET A 152 10.55 8.28 -12.23
C MET A 152 11.89 8.74 -11.63
N LYS A 153 12.23 8.32 -10.40
CA LYS A 153 13.52 8.62 -9.75
C LYS A 153 14.59 7.56 -10.01
N PHE A 154 14.25 6.45 -10.67
CA PHE A 154 15.14 5.32 -10.91
C PHE A 154 15.09 4.84 -12.38
N GLU A 155 15.03 5.75 -13.36
CA GLU A 155 14.90 5.40 -14.79
C GLU A 155 15.95 4.39 -15.29
N LYS A 156 17.19 4.47 -14.81
CA LYS A 156 18.28 3.55 -15.18
C LYS A 156 18.28 2.24 -14.39
N ASN A 157 17.64 2.21 -13.22
CA ASN A 157 17.66 1.10 -12.26
C ASN A 157 16.24 0.66 -11.85
N THR A 158 15.29 0.68 -12.80
CA THR A 158 13.86 0.42 -12.52
C THR A 158 13.61 -0.98 -11.98
N GLY A 159 14.33 -1.99 -12.49
CA GLY A 159 14.28 -3.37 -11.99
C GLY A 159 14.72 -3.46 -10.52
N THR A 160 15.87 -2.88 -10.19
CA THR A 160 16.40 -2.80 -8.81
C THR A 160 15.43 -2.07 -7.88
N ALA A 161 14.91 -0.92 -8.31
CA ALA A 161 13.94 -0.15 -7.53
C ALA A 161 12.68 -0.97 -7.24
N THR A 162 12.09 -1.60 -8.27
CA THR A 162 10.89 -2.43 -8.13
C THR A 162 11.11 -3.60 -7.18
N ALA A 163 12.26 -4.28 -7.28
CA ALA A 163 12.60 -5.39 -6.39
C ALA A 163 12.69 -4.95 -4.93
N VAL A 164 13.45 -3.88 -4.65
CA VAL A 164 13.61 -3.37 -3.27
C VAL A 164 12.29 -2.85 -2.70
N ILE A 165 11.53 -2.06 -3.48
CA ILE A 165 10.22 -1.57 -3.06
C ILE A 165 9.28 -2.74 -2.77
N GLY A 166 9.26 -3.75 -3.64
CA GLY A 166 8.48 -4.98 -3.44
C GLY A 166 8.82 -5.64 -2.11
N THR A 167 10.11 -5.88 -1.82
CA THR A 167 10.53 -6.46 -0.55
C THR A 167 10.09 -5.61 0.65
N LEU A 168 10.24 -4.28 0.58
CA LEU A 168 9.82 -3.38 1.65
C LEU A 168 8.31 -3.41 1.88
N ARG A 169 7.51 -3.49 0.81
CA ARG A 169 6.04 -3.59 0.87
C ARG A 169 5.59 -4.87 1.56
N PHE A 170 6.08 -6.03 1.10
CA PHE A 170 5.76 -7.31 1.73
C PHE A 170 6.29 -7.38 3.16
N GLY A 171 7.51 -6.89 3.40
CA GLY A 171 8.10 -6.81 4.74
C GLY A 171 7.26 -5.98 5.70
N SER A 172 6.74 -4.83 5.25
CA SER A 172 5.80 -4.04 6.06
C SER A 172 4.49 -4.79 6.31
N GLY A 173 3.92 -5.46 5.30
CA GLY A 173 2.71 -6.27 5.45
C GLY A 173 2.85 -7.44 6.43
N ALA A 174 4.03 -8.06 6.50
CA ALA A 174 4.30 -9.16 7.42
C ALA A 174 4.16 -8.75 8.91
N LEU A 175 4.26 -7.46 9.23
CA LEU A 175 4.11 -6.94 10.60
C LEU A 175 2.65 -6.90 11.07
N VAL A 176 1.69 -6.96 10.15
CA VAL A 176 0.25 -6.84 10.45
C VAL A 176 -0.21 -7.95 11.40
N GLY A 177 0.12 -9.21 11.11
CA GLY A 177 -0.30 -10.36 11.91
C GLY A 177 0.13 -10.24 13.38
N PRO A 178 1.45 -10.09 13.67
CA PRO A 178 1.93 -9.87 15.03
C PRO A 178 1.28 -8.67 15.73
N LEU A 179 1.06 -7.55 15.03
CA LEU A 179 0.40 -6.38 15.62
C LEU A 179 -1.05 -6.67 16.01
N LEU A 180 -1.82 -7.35 15.16
CA LEU A 180 -3.20 -7.73 15.47
C LEU A 180 -3.29 -8.67 16.67
N VAL A 181 -2.31 -9.58 16.83
CA VAL A 181 -2.23 -10.48 17.99
C VAL A 181 -2.00 -9.66 19.27
N ILE A 182 -1.05 -8.71 19.26
CA ILE A 182 -0.76 -7.84 20.41
C ILE A 182 -1.97 -6.96 20.77
N MET A 183 -2.73 -6.51 19.77
CA MET A 183 -3.92 -5.68 19.96
C MET A 183 -5.16 -6.47 20.41
N HIS A 184 -5.04 -7.79 20.63
CA HIS A 184 -6.13 -8.67 21.08
C HIS A 184 -7.39 -8.50 20.21
N ALA A 185 -7.29 -8.84 18.91
CA ALA A 185 -8.39 -8.74 17.94
C ALA A 185 -9.66 -9.49 18.39
N LYS A 186 -10.51 -8.81 19.18
CA LYS A 186 -11.83 -9.29 19.63
C LYS A 186 -12.98 -8.45 19.05
N SER A 187 -12.65 -7.39 18.34
CA SER A 187 -13.60 -6.47 17.70
C SER A 187 -13.04 -5.93 16.38
N ALA A 188 -13.81 -5.11 15.67
CA ALA A 188 -13.36 -4.44 14.46
C ALA A 188 -12.41 -3.25 14.73
N VAL A 189 -12.23 -2.84 15.99
CA VAL A 189 -11.43 -1.66 16.36
C VAL A 189 -9.93 -1.83 16.09
N PRO A 190 -9.26 -2.94 16.48
CA PRO A 190 -7.84 -3.15 16.16
C PRO A 190 -7.55 -3.08 14.66
N PHE A 191 -8.37 -3.73 13.85
CA PHE A 191 -8.27 -3.69 12.40
C PHE A 191 -8.43 -2.27 11.82
N SER A 192 -9.52 -1.59 12.17
CA SER A 192 -9.82 -0.26 11.64
C SER A 192 -8.76 0.76 12.07
N SER A 193 -8.26 0.65 13.29
CA SER A 193 -7.19 1.50 13.82
C SER A 193 -5.86 1.30 13.09
N LEU A 194 -5.46 0.05 12.78
CA LEU A 194 -4.25 -0.23 12.00
C LEU A 194 -4.36 0.30 10.58
N MET A 195 -5.48 0.05 9.90
CA MET A 195 -5.72 0.61 8.57
C MET A 195 -5.71 2.14 8.56
N PHE A 196 -6.36 2.77 9.53
CA PHE A 196 -6.36 4.22 9.64
C PHE A 196 -4.98 4.78 9.97
N SER A 197 -4.22 4.11 10.84
CA SER A 197 -2.85 4.48 11.17
C SER A 197 -1.95 4.50 9.93
N ALA A 198 -2.14 3.55 9.00
CA ALA A 198 -1.40 3.50 7.74
C ALA A 198 -1.66 4.73 6.88
N VAL A 199 -2.92 5.17 6.79
CA VAL A 199 -3.30 6.39 6.07
C VAL A 199 -2.71 7.62 6.75
N ILE A 200 -2.82 7.73 8.08
CA ILE A 200 -2.28 8.86 8.86
C ILE A 200 -0.76 8.97 8.70
N LEU A 201 -0.04 7.85 8.85
CA LEU A 201 1.42 7.83 8.67
C LEU A 201 1.81 8.25 7.25
N THR A 202 1.03 7.83 6.25
CA THR A 202 1.26 8.25 4.86
C THR A 202 1.03 9.75 4.68
N ILE A 203 -0.04 10.32 5.26
CA ILE A 203 -0.32 11.75 5.23
C ILE A 203 0.82 12.52 5.91
N ILE A 204 1.26 12.10 7.09
CA ILE A 204 2.36 12.73 7.83
C ILE A 204 3.63 12.76 6.97
N VAL A 205 4.01 11.63 6.37
CA VAL A 205 5.19 11.56 5.48
C VAL A 205 5.07 12.53 4.32
N GLN A 206 3.91 12.57 3.65
CA GLN A 206 3.69 13.43 2.48
C GLN A 206 3.60 14.92 2.83
N VAL A 207 3.05 15.27 3.99
CA VAL A 207 3.04 16.66 4.50
C VAL A 207 4.46 17.12 4.82
N ILE A 208 5.24 16.32 5.54
CA ILE A 208 6.65 16.63 5.85
C ILE A 208 7.45 16.80 4.55
N TYR A 209 7.23 15.93 3.57
CA TYR A 209 7.85 16.04 2.25
C TYR A 209 7.47 17.36 1.55
N SER A 210 6.18 17.71 1.51
CA SER A 210 5.70 18.95 0.89
C SER A 210 6.28 20.19 1.57
N MET A 211 6.35 20.22 2.90
CA MET A 211 6.93 21.34 3.65
C MET A 211 8.41 21.52 3.34
N LYS A 212 9.17 20.42 3.32
CA LYS A 212 10.60 20.46 3.00
C LYS A 212 10.84 20.93 1.56
N ASN A 213 10.00 20.51 0.62
CA ASN A 213 10.14 20.90 -0.78
C ASN A 213 9.82 22.40 -0.97
N LYS A 214 8.78 22.93 -0.31
CA LYS A 214 8.48 24.37 -0.34
C LYS A 214 9.61 25.23 0.23
N LYS A 215 10.21 24.80 1.34
CA LYS A 215 11.34 25.52 1.98
C LYS A 215 12.60 25.55 1.11
N ASN A 216 12.81 24.53 0.28
CA ASN A 216 13.93 24.49 -0.66
C ASN A 216 13.66 25.33 -1.91
N ALA A 217 12.40 25.52 -2.31
CA ALA A 217 12.02 26.36 -3.45
C ALA A 217 11.97 27.87 -3.11
N SER A 218 11.95 28.23 -1.83
CA SER A 218 11.98 29.63 -1.35
C SER A 218 13.39 30.13 -0.98
N LYS A 219 14.42 29.35 -1.29
CA LYS A 219 15.84 29.70 -1.12
C LYS A 219 16.48 29.78 -2.50
#